data_AF-A0AAW2BH79-F1
#
_entry.id   AF-A0AAW2BH79-F1
#
_cell.length_a   1.000
_cell.length_b   1.000
_cell.length_c   1.000
_cell.angle_alpha   90.00
_cell.angle_beta   90.00
_cell.angle_gamma   90.00
#
_symmetry.space_group_name_H-M   'P 1'
#
loop_
_entity.id
_entity.type
_entity.pdbx_description
1 polymer ?
#
loop_
_entity_poly.entity_id
_entity_poly.type
_entity_poly.pdbx_seq_one_letter_code
_entity_poly.pdbx_strand_id
1 'polypeptide(L)'
;MLFKTMLFLISIFQPVAILDKRKQARFDIINNYPYTVWAAAVPGGGKQLNRGETWTLNVNPGTTQARIWARTKCTFDGSGRGKCETGDCGGLLQCKAYGVPPNTLAEYASNQFGNMDFFDTSLVDGFNVPMEFNPTSNGCTHGIKCTADINRQCPRELKALGGYNNPCTVFKTDQYCCNSGKCGPTNYS
;
A
#
# COMPACT_ATOMS: atom_id res chain seq x y z
N MET A 1 -65.15 -32.83 22.67
CA MET A 1 -64.18 -32.28 21.69
C MET A 1 -62.83 -32.20 22.37
N LEU A 2 -61.90 -33.12 22.02
CA LEU A 2 -60.54 -33.14 22.55
C LEU A 2 -59.68 -32.09 21.83
N PHE A 3 -59.05 -31.18 22.56
CA PHE A 3 -57.97 -30.34 22.02
C PHE A 3 -56.63 -31.07 22.21
N LYS A 4 -56.02 -31.49 21.10
CA LYS A 4 -54.66 -32.04 21.02
C LYS A 4 -53.65 -30.91 21.16
N THR A 5 -52.85 -30.91 22.22
CA THR A 5 -51.69 -30.02 22.36
C THR A 5 -50.58 -30.51 21.44
N MET A 6 -50.25 -29.74 20.40
CA MET A 6 -49.19 -30.05 19.43
C MET A 6 -47.88 -29.41 19.91
N LEU A 7 -46.93 -30.23 20.37
CA LEU A 7 -45.57 -29.79 20.72
C LEU A 7 -44.76 -29.55 19.44
N PHE A 8 -44.39 -28.31 19.17
CA PHE A 8 -43.40 -27.96 18.14
C PHE A 8 -41.99 -28.02 18.74
N LEU A 9 -41.16 -28.95 18.27
CA LEU A 9 -39.73 -28.98 18.54
C LEU A 9 -39.04 -27.93 17.64
N ILE A 10 -38.61 -26.81 18.21
CA ILE A 10 -37.79 -25.82 17.52
C ILE A 10 -36.34 -26.32 17.53
N SER A 11 -35.87 -26.85 16.40
CA SER A 11 -34.47 -27.21 16.22
C SER A 11 -33.64 -25.93 16.07
N ILE A 12 -32.92 -25.55 17.12
CA ILE A 12 -31.98 -24.41 17.09
C ILE A 12 -30.73 -24.87 16.36
N PHE A 13 -30.69 -24.68 15.04
CA PHE A 13 -29.44 -24.72 14.28
C PHE A 13 -28.58 -23.54 14.73
N GLN A 14 -27.70 -23.74 15.71
CA GLN A 14 -26.66 -22.76 15.99
C GLN A 14 -25.69 -22.77 14.80
N PRO A 15 -25.47 -21.64 14.12
CA PRO A 15 -24.42 -21.58 13.11
C PRO A 15 -23.09 -21.79 13.84
N VAL A 16 -22.47 -22.94 13.60
CA VAL A 16 -21.07 -23.17 13.97
C VAL A 16 -20.28 -22.14 13.20
N ALA A 17 -19.82 -21.09 13.89
CA ALA A 17 -18.89 -20.14 13.33
C ALA A 17 -17.58 -20.91 13.08
N ILE A 18 -17.37 -21.35 11.84
CA ILE A 18 -16.09 -21.88 11.40
C ILE A 18 -15.11 -20.70 11.50
N LEU A 19 -14.26 -20.74 12.52
CA LEU A 19 -13.18 -19.78 12.67
C LEU A 19 -12.14 -20.11 11.59
N ASP A 20 -12.30 -19.50 10.42
CA ASP A 20 -11.35 -19.63 9.31
C ASP A 20 -10.02 -19.01 9.75
N LYS A 21 -9.11 -19.85 10.27
CA LYS A 21 -7.77 -19.46 10.72
C LYS A 21 -6.88 -19.17 9.51
N ARG A 22 -7.25 -18.20 8.69
CA ARG A 22 -6.38 -17.73 7.60
C ARG A 22 -5.18 -17.01 8.20
N LYS A 23 -3.98 -17.46 7.84
CA LYS A 23 -2.73 -16.86 8.31
C LYS A 23 -2.63 -15.42 7.79
N GLN A 24 -2.32 -14.49 8.68
CA GLN A 24 -1.94 -13.12 8.31
C GLN A 24 -0.73 -13.16 7.39
N ALA A 25 -0.73 -12.33 6.35
CA ALA A 25 0.46 -12.10 5.56
C ALA A 25 1.42 -11.19 6.35
N ARG A 26 2.72 -11.47 6.24
CA ARG A 26 3.79 -10.74 6.92
C ARG A 26 4.62 -9.98 5.89
N PHE A 27 4.77 -8.69 6.10
CA PHE A 27 5.60 -7.80 5.33
C PHE A 27 6.80 -7.39 6.20
N ASP A 28 8.00 -7.66 5.72
CA ASP A 28 9.23 -7.13 6.31
C ASP A 28 9.69 -5.94 5.46
N ILE A 29 9.45 -4.73 5.97
CA ILE A 29 9.76 -3.48 5.28
C ILE A 29 11.15 -3.03 5.72
N ILE A 30 12.12 -3.07 4.80
CA ILE A 30 13.53 -2.92 5.10
C ILE A 30 14.06 -1.64 4.46
N ASN A 31 14.73 -0.79 5.24
CA ASN A 31 15.44 0.36 4.67
C ASN A 31 16.92 0.02 4.38
N ASN A 32 17.27 -0.23 3.12
CA ASN A 32 18.66 -0.46 2.70
C ASN A 32 19.38 0.82 2.24
N TYR A 33 18.72 1.98 2.26
CA TYR A 33 19.28 3.24 1.78
C TYR A 33 20.24 3.87 2.79
N PRO A 34 21.20 4.69 2.33
CA PRO A 34 22.16 5.37 3.21
C PRO A 34 21.56 6.55 3.99
N TYR A 35 20.24 6.71 4.00
CA TYR A 35 19.51 7.78 4.67
C TYR A 35 18.26 7.23 5.36
N THR A 36 17.80 7.94 6.39
CA THR A 36 16.56 7.60 7.10
C THR A 36 15.34 7.81 6.20
N VAL A 37 14.42 6.85 6.24
CA VAL A 37 13.08 6.97 5.65
C VAL A 37 12.03 6.78 6.73
N TRP A 38 10.83 7.28 6.50
CA TRP A 38 9.68 6.99 7.33
C TRP A 38 8.74 6.10 6.52
N ALA A 39 8.88 4.80 6.70
CA ALA A 39 7.97 3.83 6.11
C ALA A 39 6.53 4.15 6.54
N ALA A 40 5.61 3.93 5.62
CA ALA A 40 4.19 4.16 5.80
C ALA A 40 3.42 3.01 5.18
N ALA A 41 2.30 2.66 5.81
CA ALA A 41 1.39 1.65 5.32
C ALA A 41 -0.05 2.02 5.64
N VAL A 42 -0.95 1.77 4.69
CA VAL A 42 -2.39 1.82 4.92
C VAL A 42 -2.97 0.50 4.40
N PRO A 43 -3.53 -0.36 5.27
CA PRO A 43 -3.48 -0.27 6.74
C PRO A 43 -2.06 -0.52 7.29
N GLY A 44 -1.75 0.05 8.47
CA GLY A 44 -0.52 -0.29 9.21
C GLY A 44 0.12 0.86 9.99
N GLY A 45 -0.08 2.11 9.55
CA GLY A 45 0.48 3.29 10.20
C GLY A 45 1.82 3.70 9.60
N GLY A 46 2.83 3.93 10.43
CA GLY A 46 4.17 4.28 9.94
C GLY A 46 5.26 4.17 10.97
N LYS A 47 6.50 4.05 10.51
CA LYS A 47 7.68 3.86 11.36
C LYS A 47 8.90 4.53 10.73
N GLN A 48 9.68 5.23 11.55
CA GLN A 48 11.01 5.68 11.14
C GLN A 48 11.93 4.46 11.02
N LEU A 49 12.64 4.37 9.90
CA LEU A 49 13.63 3.34 9.62
C LEU A 49 14.95 4.00 9.23
N ASN A 50 15.95 3.84 10.08
CA ASN A 50 17.34 4.12 9.75
C ASN A 50 17.89 3.03 8.82
N ARG A 51 19.11 3.22 8.30
CA ARG A 51 19.76 2.24 7.43
C ARG A 51 19.88 0.88 8.14
N GLY A 52 19.44 -0.17 7.46
CA GLY A 52 19.46 -1.55 7.93
C GLY A 52 18.33 -1.92 8.88
N GLU A 53 17.45 -0.97 9.26
CA GLU A 53 16.32 -1.26 10.13
C GLU A 53 15.15 -1.88 9.34
N THR A 54 14.41 -2.74 10.04
CA THR A 54 13.24 -3.45 9.53
C THR A 54 11.99 -3.12 10.34
N TRP A 55 10.87 -2.95 9.64
CA TRP A 55 9.53 -2.93 10.22
C TRP A 55 8.75 -4.16 9.75
N THR A 56 8.38 -5.02 10.69
CA THR A 56 7.45 -6.11 10.44
C THR A 56 6.01 -5.62 10.59
N LEU A 57 5.24 -5.76 9.52
CA LEU A 57 3.81 -5.47 9.44
C LEU A 57 3.04 -6.76 9.16
N ASN A 58 2.07 -7.08 10.01
CA ASN A 58 1.15 -8.19 9.79
C ASN A 58 -0.17 -7.65 9.25
N VAL A 59 -0.70 -8.28 8.20
CA VAL A 59 -1.92 -7.82 7.53
C VAL A 59 -2.93 -8.94 7.50
N ASN A 60 -4.18 -8.59 7.76
CA ASN A 60 -5.26 -9.57 7.79
C ASN A 60 -5.59 -10.05 6.37
N PRO A 61 -5.92 -11.34 6.20
CA PRO A 61 -6.45 -11.85 4.93
C PRO A 61 -7.69 -11.05 4.50
N GLY A 62 -7.84 -10.81 3.19
CA GLY A 62 -8.93 -10.00 2.66
C GLY A 62 -8.68 -8.49 2.71
N THR A 63 -7.51 -8.04 3.17
CA THR A 63 -7.09 -6.63 3.06
C THR A 63 -7.05 -6.23 1.58
N THR A 64 -7.71 -5.13 1.22
CA THR A 64 -7.75 -4.57 -0.14
C THR A 64 -7.33 -3.11 -0.15
N GLN A 65 -7.03 -2.58 -1.35
CA GLN A 65 -6.61 -1.19 -1.54
C GLN A 65 -5.43 -0.81 -0.63
N ALA A 66 -4.54 -1.75 -0.36
CA ALA A 66 -3.48 -1.52 0.60
C ALA A 66 -2.22 -1.00 -0.07
N ARG A 67 -1.53 -0.10 0.63
CA ARG A 67 -0.33 0.57 0.14
C ARG A 67 0.76 0.56 1.19
N ILE A 68 1.99 0.32 0.75
CA ILE A 68 3.23 0.56 1.50
C ILE A 68 4.08 1.52 0.68
N TRP A 69 4.64 2.55 1.33
CA TRP A 69 5.53 3.51 0.68
C TRP A 69 6.58 4.07 1.65
N ALA A 70 7.62 4.66 1.07
CA ALA A 70 8.63 5.40 1.83
C ALA A 70 8.32 6.90 1.81
N ARG A 71 8.52 7.57 2.95
CA ARG A 71 8.48 9.03 3.07
C ARG A 71 9.89 9.54 3.36
N THR A 72 10.23 10.70 2.79
CA THR A 72 11.58 11.28 2.91
C THR A 72 11.57 12.62 3.62
N LYS A 73 12.70 12.92 4.28
CA LYS A 73 12.97 14.18 4.99
C LYS A 73 11.80 14.63 5.86
N CYS A 74 11.33 13.74 6.73
CA CYS A 74 10.26 14.06 7.65
C CYS A 74 10.78 14.70 8.93
N THR A 75 9.93 15.48 9.57
CA THR A 75 10.11 15.97 10.93
C THR A 75 8.79 15.81 11.66
N PHE A 76 8.82 15.18 12.84
CA PHE A 76 7.66 14.97 13.70
C PHE A 76 7.96 15.45 15.12
N ASP A 77 6.95 15.98 15.80
CA ASP A 77 6.97 16.25 17.23
C ASP A 77 6.77 14.97 18.06
N GLY A 78 6.83 15.11 19.39
CA GLY A 78 6.63 13.98 20.32
C GLY A 78 5.22 13.36 20.28
N SER A 79 4.25 14.02 19.65
CA SER A 79 2.91 13.47 19.41
C SER A 79 2.78 12.75 18.06
N GLY A 80 3.88 12.69 17.29
CA GLY A 80 3.90 12.11 15.95
C GLY A 80 3.23 12.98 14.90
N ARG A 81 3.14 14.30 15.11
CA ARG A 81 2.60 15.26 14.14
C ARG A 81 3.73 16.08 13.51
N GLY A 82 3.61 16.40 12.23
CA GLY A 82 4.69 17.05 11.52
C GLY A 82 4.49 17.06 10.02
N LYS A 83 5.57 16.87 9.26
CA LYS A 83 5.53 16.90 7.78
C LYS A 83 6.68 16.11 7.18
N CYS A 84 6.42 15.50 6.02
CA CYS A 84 7.42 14.93 5.12
C CYS A 84 7.57 15.76 3.82
N GLU A 85 8.73 15.69 3.18
CA GLU A 85 8.95 16.29 1.86
C GLU A 85 8.21 15.51 0.77
N THR A 86 8.24 14.17 0.84
CA THR A 86 7.53 13.28 -0.08
C THR A 86 6.68 12.27 0.68
N GLY A 87 5.54 11.88 0.09
CA GLY A 87 4.67 10.84 0.64
C GLY A 87 3.98 11.20 1.96
N ASP A 88 3.90 12.47 2.33
CA ASP A 88 3.26 12.91 3.58
C ASP A 88 1.79 12.47 3.64
N CYS A 89 1.35 11.95 4.78
CA CYS A 89 0.01 11.37 4.96
C CYS A 89 -0.87 12.20 5.91
N GLY A 90 -0.92 13.51 5.68
CA GLY A 90 -1.68 14.44 6.50
C GLY A 90 -0.94 14.89 7.76
N GLY A 91 0.39 14.92 7.68
CA GLY A 91 1.27 15.34 8.77
C GLY A 91 1.33 14.38 9.95
N LEU A 92 1.07 13.09 9.73
CA LEU A 92 1.06 12.06 10.78
C LEU A 92 2.21 11.08 10.60
N LEU A 93 2.89 10.72 11.69
CA LEU A 93 3.84 9.61 11.70
C LEU A 93 3.10 8.29 11.43
N GLN A 94 1.96 8.09 12.10
CA GLN A 94 1.07 6.94 11.93
C GLN A 94 0.02 7.25 10.86
N CYS A 95 0.28 6.84 9.62
CA CYS A 95 -0.61 7.13 8.49
C CYS A 95 -1.99 6.47 8.65
N LYS A 96 -3.03 7.26 8.38
CA LYS A 96 -4.44 6.80 8.31
C LYS A 96 -5.07 7.02 6.92
N ALA A 97 -4.33 7.69 6.04
CA ALA A 97 -4.70 8.00 4.67
C ALA A 97 -3.46 7.81 3.78
N TYR A 98 -3.67 7.74 2.48
CA TYR A 98 -2.57 7.64 1.52
C TYR A 98 -1.69 8.89 1.55
N GLY A 99 -0.44 8.71 1.12
CA GLY A 99 0.54 9.80 1.04
C GLY A 99 0.31 10.70 -0.17
N VAL A 100 0.71 11.97 -0.05
CA VAL A 100 0.72 12.93 -1.15
C VAL A 100 1.88 12.60 -2.11
N PRO A 101 1.62 12.54 -3.44
CA PRO A 101 2.65 12.38 -4.46
C PRO A 101 3.80 13.43 -4.39
N PRO A 102 5.02 13.09 -4.82
CA PRO A 102 5.39 11.80 -5.41
C PRO A 102 5.72 10.75 -4.35
N ASN A 103 5.27 9.52 -4.56
CA ASN A 103 5.64 8.37 -3.74
C ASN A 103 5.57 7.07 -4.54
N THR A 104 6.68 6.32 -4.54
CA THR A 104 6.71 4.97 -5.11
C THR A 104 5.86 4.04 -4.24
N LEU A 105 4.89 3.35 -4.84
CA LEU A 105 3.94 2.53 -4.10
C LEU A 105 4.23 1.04 -4.29
N ALA A 106 4.20 0.29 -3.20
CA ALA A 106 3.87 -1.14 -3.22
C ALA A 106 2.38 -1.28 -2.91
N GLU A 107 1.58 -1.68 -3.90
CA GLU A 107 0.15 -1.88 -3.76
C GLU A 107 -0.16 -3.38 -3.63
N TYR A 108 -1.10 -3.76 -2.76
CA TYR A 108 -1.50 -5.15 -2.62
C TYR A 108 -2.96 -5.33 -2.20
N ALA A 109 -3.51 -6.49 -2.57
CA ALA A 109 -4.79 -7.00 -2.13
C ALA A 109 -4.62 -8.49 -1.80
N SER A 110 -4.88 -8.88 -0.55
CA SER A 110 -4.59 -10.23 -0.07
C SER A 110 -5.81 -11.14 -0.11
N ASN A 111 -5.63 -12.41 -0.48
CA ASN A 111 -6.66 -13.45 -0.50
C ASN A 111 -7.91 -13.01 -1.30
N GLN A 112 -7.68 -12.68 -2.56
CA GLN A 112 -8.69 -12.24 -3.52
C GLN A 112 -9.21 -13.43 -4.33
N PHE A 113 -9.62 -13.21 -5.58
CA PHE A 113 -10.12 -14.25 -6.48
C PHE A 113 -9.15 -15.43 -6.56
N GLY A 114 -9.67 -16.66 -6.39
CA GLY A 114 -8.87 -17.88 -6.40
C GLY A 114 -7.94 -18.06 -5.20
N ASN A 115 -8.17 -17.35 -4.08
CA ASN A 115 -7.29 -17.30 -2.90
C ASN A 115 -5.87 -16.80 -3.24
N MET A 116 -5.74 -15.95 -4.26
CA MET A 116 -4.49 -15.35 -4.66
C MET A 116 -4.31 -13.96 -4.05
N ASP A 117 -3.06 -13.63 -3.73
CA ASP A 117 -2.67 -12.25 -3.45
C ASP A 117 -2.35 -11.55 -4.78
N PHE A 118 -2.83 -10.32 -4.94
CA PHE A 118 -2.48 -9.45 -6.06
C PHE A 118 -1.60 -8.34 -5.52
N PHE A 119 -0.50 -8.06 -6.20
CA PHE A 119 0.43 -7.02 -5.79
C PHE A 119 1.15 -6.43 -6.98
N ASP A 120 1.49 -5.15 -6.87
CA ASP A 120 2.19 -4.41 -7.90
C ASP A 120 3.10 -3.32 -7.30
N THR A 121 3.98 -2.79 -8.14
CA THR A 121 4.68 -1.53 -7.85
C THR A 121 4.16 -0.47 -8.80
N SER A 122 3.62 0.61 -8.24
CA SER A 122 2.91 1.64 -8.99
C SER A 122 3.65 2.97 -8.93
N LEU A 123 3.78 3.59 -10.10
CA LEU A 123 4.29 4.96 -10.31
C LEU A 123 3.17 5.91 -10.75
N VAL A 124 1.91 5.51 -10.58
CA VAL A 124 0.74 6.37 -10.88
C VAL A 124 0.71 7.58 -9.95
N ASP A 125 1.23 7.44 -8.73
CA ASP A 125 1.41 8.53 -7.76
C ASP A 125 2.87 9.04 -7.74
N GLY A 126 3.63 8.77 -8.81
CA GLY A 126 5.00 9.24 -8.99
C GLY A 126 6.07 8.35 -8.35
N PHE A 127 7.28 8.88 -8.26
CA PHE A 127 8.48 8.19 -7.80
C PHE A 127 9.27 9.07 -6.84
N ASN A 128 9.70 8.52 -5.70
CA ASN A 128 10.59 9.20 -4.76
C ASN A 128 11.79 8.33 -4.35
N VAL A 129 11.53 7.08 -3.95
CA VAL A 129 12.52 6.13 -3.49
C VAL A 129 12.41 4.86 -4.33
N PRO A 130 13.52 4.32 -4.86
CA PRO A 130 13.46 3.05 -5.57
C PRO A 130 12.99 1.92 -4.64
N MET A 131 12.34 0.90 -5.20
CA MET A 131 11.67 -0.12 -4.40
C MET A 131 11.82 -1.50 -5.02
N GLU A 132 11.94 -2.50 -4.15
CA GLU A 132 11.69 -3.89 -4.51
C GLU A 132 10.51 -4.40 -3.67
N PHE A 133 9.62 -5.14 -4.30
CA PHE A 133 8.49 -5.77 -3.65
C PHE A 133 8.45 -7.24 -4.06
N ASN A 134 9.00 -8.10 -3.20
CA ASN A 134 9.28 -9.49 -3.50
C ASN A 134 8.55 -10.43 -2.52
N PRO A 135 7.93 -11.52 -3.01
CA PRO A 135 7.44 -12.59 -2.15
C PRO A 135 8.62 -13.32 -1.49
N THR A 136 8.42 -13.78 -0.26
CA THR A 136 9.43 -14.49 0.54
C THR A 136 8.99 -15.86 1.03
N SER A 137 7.81 -16.33 0.60
CA SER A 137 7.19 -17.57 1.08
C SER A 137 6.26 -18.19 0.04
N ASN A 138 5.69 -19.36 0.38
CA ASN A 138 4.66 -20.05 -0.40
C ASN A 138 5.05 -20.40 -1.85
N GLY A 139 6.34 -20.50 -2.16
CA GLY A 139 6.84 -20.91 -3.48
C GLY A 139 6.72 -19.86 -4.58
N CYS A 140 6.21 -18.66 -4.27
CA CYS A 140 6.22 -17.54 -5.22
C CYS A 140 7.61 -16.89 -5.21
N THR A 141 8.25 -16.81 -6.37
CA THR A 141 9.64 -16.33 -6.52
C THR A 141 9.75 -15.09 -7.41
N HIS A 142 8.69 -14.72 -8.11
CA HIS A 142 8.66 -13.56 -9.00
C HIS A 142 8.27 -12.32 -8.20
N GLY A 143 9.24 -11.43 -7.99
CA GLY A 143 9.03 -10.13 -7.38
C GLY A 143 9.16 -8.99 -8.38
N ILE A 144 8.93 -7.76 -7.91
CA ILE A 144 8.88 -6.55 -8.72
C ILE A 144 9.99 -5.60 -8.27
N LYS A 145 10.71 -5.02 -9.23
CA LYS A 145 11.80 -4.08 -8.95
C LYS A 145 11.62 -2.80 -9.76
N CYS A 146 11.59 -1.67 -9.06
CA CYS A 146 11.66 -0.34 -9.64
C CYS A 146 12.89 0.37 -9.06
N THR A 147 14.04 0.10 -9.65
CA THR A 147 15.37 0.52 -9.13
C THR A 147 16.14 1.41 -10.09
N ALA A 148 15.52 1.85 -11.18
CA ALA A 148 16.14 2.74 -12.15
C ALA A 148 16.46 4.11 -11.51
N ASP A 149 17.58 4.72 -11.92
CA ASP A 149 17.89 6.11 -11.59
C ASP A 149 17.01 7.06 -12.42
N ILE A 150 15.75 7.17 -12.01
CA ILE A 150 14.75 8.05 -12.64
C ILE A 150 15.23 9.51 -12.61
N ASN A 151 16.18 9.87 -11.73
CA ASN A 151 16.69 11.25 -11.67
C ASN A 151 17.37 11.72 -12.95
N ARG A 152 17.93 10.81 -13.75
CA ARG A 152 18.61 11.15 -15.01
C ARG A 152 17.68 11.22 -16.21
N GLN A 153 16.48 10.65 -16.10
CA GLN A 153 15.62 10.40 -17.26
C GLN A 153 14.28 11.12 -17.15
N CYS A 154 13.91 11.62 -15.96
CA CYS A 154 12.60 12.21 -15.79
C CYS A 154 12.52 13.61 -16.43
N PRO A 155 11.51 13.86 -17.28
CA PRO A 155 11.25 15.17 -17.88
C PRO A 155 11.10 16.27 -16.83
N ARG A 156 11.53 17.49 -17.18
CA ARG A 156 11.54 18.63 -16.24
C ARG A 156 10.14 19.00 -15.76
N GLU A 157 9.14 18.78 -16.60
CA GLU A 157 7.73 19.02 -16.36
C GLU A 157 7.19 18.19 -15.19
N LEU A 158 7.79 17.03 -14.92
CA LEU A 158 7.37 16.10 -13.87
C LEU A 158 8.21 16.23 -12.60
N LYS A 159 9.23 17.09 -12.59
CA LYS A 159 10.13 17.23 -11.45
C LYS A 159 9.41 17.80 -10.24
N ALA A 160 9.59 17.14 -9.10
CA ALA A 160 9.14 17.60 -7.79
C ALA A 160 10.31 17.69 -6.82
N LEU A 161 10.07 18.24 -5.64
CA LEU A 161 11.07 18.22 -4.58
C LEU A 161 11.17 16.78 -4.02
N GLY A 162 12.37 16.20 -4.08
CA GLY A 162 12.62 14.85 -3.55
C GLY A 162 12.09 13.70 -4.40
N GLY A 163 11.61 13.96 -5.62
CA GLY A 163 11.08 12.92 -6.51
C GLY A 163 10.52 13.47 -7.82
N TYR A 164 9.67 12.67 -8.46
CA TYR A 164 9.05 12.98 -9.75
C TYR A 164 7.59 12.57 -9.73
N ASN A 165 6.73 13.49 -10.13
CA ASN A 165 5.29 13.25 -10.23
C ASN A 165 4.97 12.41 -11.46
N ASN A 166 3.84 11.71 -11.39
CA ASN A 166 3.20 11.18 -12.59
C ASN A 166 2.55 12.33 -13.38
N PRO A 167 2.45 12.24 -14.72
CA PRO A 167 1.74 13.24 -15.52
C PRO A 167 0.28 13.46 -15.09
N CYS A 168 -0.43 12.47 -14.55
CA CYS A 168 -1.78 12.68 -14.01
C CYS A 168 -1.77 13.71 -12.86
N THR A 169 -0.82 13.57 -11.93
CA THR A 169 -0.66 14.48 -10.78
C THR A 169 -0.43 15.92 -11.24
N VAL A 170 0.37 16.11 -12.30
CA VAL A 170 0.76 17.43 -12.82
C VAL A 170 -0.33 18.04 -13.70
N PHE A 171 -0.77 17.31 -14.72
CA PHE A 171 -1.61 17.85 -15.80
C PHE A 171 -3.11 17.68 -15.53
N LYS A 172 -3.51 16.70 -14.71
CA LYS A 172 -4.91 16.46 -14.32
C LYS A 172 -5.89 16.29 -15.50
N THR A 173 -5.40 15.78 -16.62
CA THR A 173 -6.22 15.52 -17.81
C THR A 173 -6.61 14.04 -17.88
N ASP A 174 -7.72 13.75 -18.55
CA ASP A 174 -8.20 12.38 -18.73
C ASP A 174 -7.19 11.49 -19.48
N GLN A 175 -6.41 12.08 -20.39
CA GLN A 175 -5.33 11.39 -21.11
C GLN A 175 -4.32 10.71 -20.16
N TYR A 176 -4.01 11.36 -19.03
CA TYR A 176 -3.04 10.84 -18.06
C TYR A 176 -3.70 10.17 -16.86
N CYS A 177 -4.92 10.57 -16.49
CA CYS A 177 -5.62 10.10 -15.30
C CYS A 177 -6.63 8.97 -15.56
N CYS A 178 -6.96 8.69 -16.81
CA CYS A 178 -7.86 7.59 -17.19
C CYS A 178 -9.26 7.62 -16.53
N ASN A 179 -9.80 8.78 -16.14
CA ASN A 179 -11.07 8.86 -15.41
C ASN A 179 -12.26 8.33 -16.23
N SER A 180 -12.21 8.47 -17.56
CA SER A 180 -13.23 7.93 -18.47
C SER A 180 -13.09 6.42 -18.74
N GLY A 181 -12.03 5.77 -18.24
CA GLY A 181 -11.72 4.36 -18.49
C GLY A 181 -11.06 4.07 -19.84
N LYS A 182 -10.95 5.06 -20.74
CA LYS A 182 -10.20 4.93 -21.99
C LYS A 182 -8.84 5.59 -21.86
N CYS A 183 -7.77 4.78 -21.76
CA CYS A 183 -6.42 5.31 -21.78
C CYS A 183 -5.40 4.34 -22.37
N GLY A 184 -4.22 4.86 -22.66
CA GLY A 184 -3.09 4.14 -23.23
C GLY A 184 -1.78 4.84 -22.86
N PRO A 185 -0.64 4.28 -23.29
CA PRO A 185 0.65 4.86 -22.99
C PRO A 185 0.79 6.26 -23.60
N THR A 186 1.56 7.09 -22.91
CA THR A 186 1.94 8.44 -23.32
C THR A 186 3.46 8.56 -23.30
N ASN A 187 4.00 9.67 -23.80
CA ASN A 187 5.44 9.92 -23.74
C ASN A 187 5.99 10.05 -22.30
N TYR A 188 5.11 10.13 -21.29
CA TYR A 188 5.48 10.26 -19.88
C TYR A 188 5.29 8.99 -19.05
N SER A 189 4.62 7.95 -19.59
CA SER A 189 4.24 6.73 -18.86
C SER A 189 5.05 5.52 -19.27
#